data_AF-A0A7X8XA29-F1
#
_entry.id   AF-A0A7X8XA29-F1
#
_cell.length_a   1.000
_cell.length_b   1.000
_cell.length_c   1.000
_cell.angle_alpha   90.00
_cell.angle_beta   90.00
_cell.angle_gamma   90.00
#
_symmetry.space_group_name_H-M   'P 1'
#
loop_
_entity.id
_entity.type
_entity.pdbx_description
1 polymer ?
#
loop_
_entity_poly.entity_id
_entity_poly.type
_entity_poly.pdbx_seq_one_letter_code
_entity_poly.pdbx_strand_id
1 'polypeptide(L)'
;PFYTGNLIYDIALPEGVSKVEIPEWRGVALAYALDDQEEFTLLPWPPFIIPVQRARRLRVKVLNSRRNAFGPFFLRDKWPPWTGPGQFKTYETKEHGLVPCGLLAPLRYNL
;
A
#
# COMPACT_ATOMS: atom_id res chain seq x y z
N PRO A 1 1.88 7.85 -12.15
CA PRO A 1 0.52 7.27 -11.94
C PRO A 1 0.38 5.78 -12.30
N PHE A 2 1.15 5.27 -13.28
CA PHE A 2 1.06 3.86 -13.74
C PHE A 2 2.06 2.91 -13.04
N TYR A 3 2.49 3.23 -11.82
CA TYR A 3 3.50 2.42 -11.12
C TYR A 3 2.90 1.09 -10.64
N THR A 4 3.63 -0.01 -10.86
CA THR A 4 3.19 -1.37 -10.52
C THR A 4 4.15 -2.12 -9.61
N GLY A 5 5.29 -1.52 -9.30
CA GLY A 5 6.24 -2.07 -8.36
C GLY A 5 5.77 -1.89 -6.91
N ASN A 6 6.49 -2.52 -6.00
CA ASN A 6 6.29 -2.29 -4.57
C ASN A 6 6.92 -0.96 -4.18
N LEU A 7 6.24 -0.20 -3.34
CA LEU A 7 6.78 1.06 -2.79
C LEU A 7 7.39 0.77 -1.43
N ILE A 8 8.59 1.28 -1.19
CA ILE A 8 9.20 1.28 0.15
C ILE A 8 9.29 2.73 0.59
N TYR A 9 8.56 3.05 1.66
CA TYR A 9 8.64 4.32 2.36
C TYR A 9 9.66 4.17 3.47
N ASP A 10 10.58 5.11 3.57
CA ASP A 10 11.64 5.12 4.55
C ASP A 10 11.42 6.32 5.49
N ILE A 11 11.12 6.03 6.75
CA ILE A 11 10.56 6.99 7.70
C ILE A 11 11.45 7.03 8.95
N ALA A 12 11.91 8.23 9.30
CA ALA A 12 12.51 8.48 10.60
C ALA A 12 11.42 8.49 11.68
N LEU A 13 11.65 7.75 12.76
CA LEU A 13 10.74 7.67 13.89
C LEU A 13 11.09 8.74 14.95
N PRO A 14 10.08 9.43 15.51
CA PRO A 14 10.29 10.27 16.68
C PRO A 14 10.78 9.45 17.88
N GLU A 15 11.53 10.09 18.78
CA GLU A 15 11.95 9.44 20.03
C GLU A 15 10.75 9.10 20.92
N GLY A 16 10.86 8.00 21.66
CA GLY A 16 9.84 7.57 22.62
C GLY A 16 8.62 6.87 22.00
N VAL A 17 8.54 6.74 20.67
CA VAL A 17 7.44 6.00 20.02
C VAL A 17 7.56 4.51 20.31
N SER A 18 6.47 3.91 20.80
CA SER A 18 6.36 2.47 21.02
C SER A 18 5.62 1.75 19.90
N LYS A 19 4.67 2.42 19.23
CA LYS A 19 3.86 1.86 18.15
C LYS A 19 3.57 2.89 17.05
N VAL A 20 3.52 2.42 15.81
CA VAL A 20 3.10 3.19 14.64
C VAL A 20 1.86 2.56 14.02
N GLU A 21 0.84 3.35 13.74
CA GLU A 21 -0.37 2.92 13.03
C GLU A 21 -0.36 3.47 11.60
N ILE A 22 -0.77 2.63 10.65
CA ILE A 22 -1.00 2.98 9.25
C ILE A 22 -2.52 3.06 9.03
N PRO A 23 -3.13 4.26 9.16
CA PRO A 23 -4.58 4.38 9.19
C PRO A 23 -5.24 4.22 7.81
N GLU A 24 -4.57 4.68 6.75
CA GLU A 24 -5.10 4.62 5.39
C GLU A 24 -4.02 4.31 4.36
N TRP A 25 -4.25 3.25 3.58
CA TRP A 25 -3.33 2.78 2.55
C TRP A 25 -4.08 1.99 1.49
N ARG A 26 -3.47 1.81 0.31
CA ARG A 26 -3.97 0.91 -0.73
C ARG A 26 -2.83 0.12 -1.38
N GLY A 27 -3.11 -1.16 -1.59
CA GLY A 27 -2.22 -2.14 -2.17
C GLY A 27 -2.85 -3.53 -2.03
N VAL A 28 -2.02 -4.56 -2.15
CA VAL A 28 -2.36 -5.96 -1.90
C VAL A 28 -2.06 -6.32 -0.45
N ALA A 29 -0.93 -5.87 0.10
CA ALA A 29 -0.51 -6.14 1.47
C ALA A 29 0.50 -5.08 1.95
N LEU A 30 0.71 -5.03 3.27
CA LEU A 30 1.77 -4.26 3.90
C LEU A 30 2.85 -5.18 4.46
N ALA A 31 4.08 -4.71 4.46
CA ALA A 31 5.16 -5.30 5.23
C ALA A 31 6.04 -4.18 5.81
N TYR A 32 6.81 -4.47 6.86
CA TYR A 32 7.66 -3.48 7.51
C TYR A 32 9.02 -4.06 7.89
N ALA A 33 10.02 -3.19 8.00
CA ALA A 33 11.33 -3.51 8.56
C ALA A 33 11.76 -2.34 9.47
N LEU A 34 12.41 -2.65 10.59
CA LEU A 34 12.91 -1.66 11.55
C LEU A 34 14.43 -1.54 11.43
N ASP A 35 14.91 -0.30 11.51
CA ASP A 35 16.33 0.02 11.45
C ASP A 35 17.05 -0.72 10.30
N ASP A 36 18.05 -1.53 10.65
CA ASP A 36 18.91 -2.26 9.72
C ASP A 36 18.41 -3.68 9.39
N GLN A 37 17.18 -4.05 9.78
CA GLN A 37 16.60 -5.34 9.42
C GLN A 37 16.52 -5.50 7.89
N GLU A 38 17.19 -6.51 7.34
CA GLU A 38 17.17 -6.73 5.90
C GLU A 38 15.82 -7.28 5.41
N GLU A 39 15.17 -8.09 6.24
CA GLU A 39 13.90 -8.74 5.93
C GLU A 39 12.69 -7.90 6.33
N PHE A 40 11.67 -7.90 5.47
CA PHE A 40 10.38 -7.28 5.76
C PHE A 40 9.42 -8.28 6.40
N THR A 41 8.89 -7.93 7.55
CA THR A 41 7.81 -8.67 8.24
C THR A 41 6.46 -8.29 7.64
N LEU A 42 5.65 -9.27 7.26
CA LEU A 42 4.30 -9.03 6.72
C LEU A 42 3.38 -8.46 7.80
N LEU A 43 2.57 -7.46 7.44
CA LEU A 43 1.49 -6.91 8.25
C LEU A 43 0.13 -7.21 7.58
N PRO A 44 -0.40 -8.43 7.78
CA PRO A 44 -1.44 -9.01 6.92
C PRO A 44 -2.87 -8.50 7.17
N TRP A 45 -3.24 -8.06 8.37
CA TRP A 45 -4.62 -7.69 8.71
C TRP A 45 -4.71 -6.45 9.60
N PRO A 46 -5.86 -5.74 9.56
CA PRO A 46 -6.12 -4.67 10.50
C PRO A 46 -6.27 -5.18 11.96
N PRO A 47 -5.98 -4.35 12.97
CA PRO A 47 -5.46 -3.00 12.83
C PRO A 47 -3.99 -2.99 12.38
N PHE A 48 -3.65 -2.14 11.40
CA PHE A 48 -2.31 -2.08 10.81
C PHE A 48 -1.34 -1.31 11.74
N ILE A 49 -0.98 -1.96 12.84
CA ILE A 49 -0.13 -1.41 13.89
C ILE A 49 1.20 -2.15 13.92
N ILE A 50 2.29 -1.38 13.92
CA ILE A 50 3.66 -1.87 13.95
C ILE A 50 4.26 -1.56 15.32
N PRO A 51 4.67 -2.57 16.10
CA PRO A 51 5.48 -2.34 17.30
C PRO A 51 6.89 -1.92 16.87
N VAL A 52 7.37 -0.77 17.33
CA VAL A 52 8.69 -0.24 16.94
C VAL A 52 9.72 -0.30 18.06
N GLN A 53 9.30 -0.38 19.33
CA GLN A 53 10.16 -0.63 20.50
C GLN A 53 11.50 0.14 20.50
N ARG A 54 11.46 1.48 20.36
CA ARG A 54 12.65 2.36 20.31
C ARG A 54 13.48 2.31 19.01
N ALA A 55 12.99 1.68 17.95
CA ALA A 55 13.58 1.81 16.62
C ALA A 55 13.61 3.29 16.21
N ARG A 56 14.63 3.67 15.44
CA ARG A 56 14.82 5.04 14.94
C ARG A 56 14.34 5.19 13.50
N ARG A 57 14.26 4.08 12.77
CA ARG A 57 13.86 4.07 11.36
C ARG A 57 12.85 2.96 11.11
N LEU A 58 11.82 3.28 10.35
CA LEU A 58 10.79 2.36 9.89
C LEU A 58 10.75 2.38 8.37
N ARG A 59 10.94 1.21 7.76
CA ARG A 59 10.67 1.01 6.34
C ARG A 59 9.32 0.32 6.18
N VAL A 60 8.38 0.97 5.50
CA VAL A 60 7.07 0.39 5.17
C VAL A 60 7.05 0.02 3.70
N LYS A 61 6.86 -1.26 3.41
CA LYS A 61 6.68 -1.79 2.05
C LYS A 61 5.20 -1.98 1.75
N VAL A 62 4.69 -1.23 0.78
CA VAL A 62 3.37 -1.45 0.20
C VAL A 62 3.54 -2.38 -1.00
N LEU A 63 3.00 -3.60 -0.87
CA LEU A 63 2.93 -4.56 -1.97
C LEU A 63 1.80 -4.11 -2.90
N ASN A 64 2.12 -3.66 -4.11
CA ASN A 64 1.12 -3.09 -5.03
C ASN A 64 0.52 -4.13 -5.97
N SER A 65 -0.59 -3.75 -6.60
CA SER A 65 -1.16 -4.50 -7.72
C SER A 65 -0.63 -3.98 -9.06
N ARG A 66 -0.74 -4.80 -10.11
CA ARG A 66 -0.38 -4.37 -11.47
C ARG A 66 -1.50 -3.61 -12.19
N ARG A 67 -2.60 -3.35 -11.49
CA ARG A 67 -3.85 -2.81 -12.06
C ARG A 67 -3.66 -1.45 -12.72
N ASN A 68 -2.84 -0.59 -12.13
CA ASN A 68 -2.57 0.73 -12.67
C ASN A 68 -1.70 0.72 -13.93
N ALA A 69 -1.08 -0.39 -14.36
CA ALA A 69 -0.41 -0.45 -15.68
C ALA A 69 -1.07 -1.38 -16.69
N PHE A 70 -1.81 -2.40 -16.27
CA PHE A 70 -2.43 -3.35 -17.20
C PHE A 70 -3.96 -3.29 -17.23
N GLY A 71 -4.59 -2.55 -16.33
CA GLY A 71 -6.04 -2.43 -16.27
C GLY A 71 -6.70 -3.58 -15.48
N PRO A 72 -8.01 -3.83 -15.70
CA PRO A 72 -8.86 -3.26 -16.74
C PRO A 72 -9.14 -1.76 -16.51
N PHE A 73 -8.89 -0.93 -17.51
CA PHE A 73 -8.90 0.53 -17.34
C PHE A 73 -10.24 1.20 -17.67
N PHE A 74 -10.95 0.67 -18.66
CA PHE A 74 -12.05 1.40 -19.30
C PHE A 74 -13.42 0.99 -18.79
N LEU A 75 -13.47 0.29 -17.65
CA LEU A 75 -14.70 0.00 -16.94
C LEU A 75 -15.17 1.26 -16.21
N ARG A 76 -16.49 1.47 -16.17
CA ARG A 76 -17.11 2.52 -15.36
C ARG A 76 -16.96 2.21 -13.87
N ASP A 77 -17.13 0.95 -13.49
CA ASP A 77 -16.85 0.48 -12.14
C ASP A 77 -15.37 0.10 -12.00
N LYS A 78 -14.68 0.83 -11.12
CA LYS A 78 -13.28 0.59 -10.78
C LYS A 78 -13.09 -0.56 -9.80
N TRP A 79 -14.09 -1.24 -9.28
CA TRP A 79 -13.91 -2.45 -8.45
C TRP A 79 -14.99 -3.49 -8.78
N PRO A 80 -14.98 -4.03 -10.00
CA PRO A 80 -15.98 -5.02 -10.39
C PRO A 80 -15.82 -6.27 -9.51
N PRO A 81 -16.93 -7.00 -9.25
CA PRO A 81 -16.92 -8.21 -8.43
C PRO A 81 -16.03 -9.32 -9.01
N TRP A 82 -15.76 -9.25 -10.32
CA TRP A 82 -14.87 -10.16 -11.02
C TRP A 82 -14.04 -9.40 -12.06
N THR A 83 -12.79 -9.81 -12.24
CA THR A 83 -11.91 -9.29 -13.29
C THR A 83 -11.34 -10.46 -14.09
N GLY A 84 -11.81 -10.62 -15.34
CA GLY A 84 -11.31 -11.62 -16.28
C GLY A 84 -11.07 -11.03 -17.68
N PRO A 85 -10.75 -11.87 -18.68
CA PRO A 85 -10.40 -11.41 -20.02
C PRO A 85 -11.46 -10.52 -20.68
N GLY A 86 -12.74 -10.73 -20.36
CA GLY A 86 -13.84 -9.86 -20.81
C GLY A 86 -13.65 -8.42 -20.35
N GLN A 87 -13.39 -8.20 -19.06
CA GLN A 87 -13.20 -6.87 -18.46
C GLN A 87 -12.03 -6.09 -19.09
N PHE A 88 -10.96 -6.76 -19.54
CA PHE A 88 -9.85 -6.09 -20.23
C PHE A 88 -10.19 -5.66 -21.67
N LYS A 89 -11.25 -6.23 -22.25
CA LYS A 89 -11.73 -5.91 -23.61
C LYS A 89 -12.93 -4.96 -23.59
N THR A 90 -13.53 -4.71 -22.43
CA THR A 90 -14.69 -3.81 -22.28
C THR A 90 -14.24 -2.35 -22.21
N TYR A 91 -14.90 -1.49 -22.98
CA TYR A 91 -14.68 -0.04 -23.00
C TYR A 91 -16.00 0.69 -22.74
N GLU A 92 -16.29 0.96 -21.47
CA GLU A 92 -17.47 1.73 -21.04
C GLU A 92 -17.16 3.22 -20.90
N THR A 93 -15.88 3.57 -20.77
CA THR A 93 -15.36 4.92 -20.66
C THR A 93 -14.12 5.10 -21.53
N LYS A 94 -13.75 6.36 -21.83
CA LYS A 94 -12.52 6.69 -22.58
C LYS A 94 -11.33 7.00 -21.67
N GLU A 95 -11.56 7.17 -20.38
CA GLU A 95 -10.55 7.55 -19.41
C GLU A 95 -9.91 6.32 -18.76
N HIS A 96 -8.63 6.41 -18.41
CA HIS A 96 -7.98 5.35 -17.65
C HIS A 96 -8.46 5.35 -16.20
N GLY A 97 -9.21 4.32 -15.82
CA GLY A 97 -9.66 4.07 -14.46
C GLY A 97 -8.53 3.64 -13.53
N LEU A 98 -7.71 4.59 -13.06
CA LEU A 98 -6.67 4.34 -12.06
C LEU A 98 -7.28 4.16 -10.67
N VAL A 99 -6.63 3.32 -9.86
CA VAL A 99 -6.97 3.07 -8.46
C VAL A 99 -5.89 3.66 -7.52
N PRO A 100 -6.24 4.06 -6.29
CA PRO A 100 -5.24 4.54 -5.34
C PRO A 100 -4.23 3.44 -4.98
N CYS A 101 -3.00 3.83 -4.67
CA CYS A 101 -1.92 2.94 -4.25
C CYS A 101 -0.95 3.67 -3.31
N GLY A 102 -0.34 2.94 -2.38
CA GLY A 102 0.61 3.48 -1.41
C GLY A 102 -0.02 3.86 -0.07
N LEU A 103 0.71 4.66 0.70
CA LEU A 103 0.21 5.30 1.93
C LEU A 103 -0.66 6.50 1.56
N LEU A 104 -1.88 6.57 2.08
CA LEU A 104 -2.88 7.57 1.71
C LEU A 104 -3.13 8.61 2.80
N ALA A 105 -2.75 8.31 4.04
CA ALA A 105 -2.80 9.24 5.16
C ALA A 105 -1.48 9.21 5.96
N PRO A 106 -1.19 10.27 6.74
CA PRO A 106 -0.05 10.29 7.64
C PRO A 106 -0.08 9.14 8.65
N LEU A 107 1.10 8.66 9.02
CA LEU A 107 1.27 7.70 10.10
C LEU A 107 0.84 8.31 11.43
N ARG A 108 0.28 7.49 12.32
CA ARG A 108 -0.04 7.89 13.69
C ARG A 108 0.94 7.23 14.65
N TYR A 109 1.51 8.04 15.54
CA TYR A 109 2.52 7.61 16.49
C TYR A 109 1.90 7.53 17.88
N ASN A 110 2.09 6.40 18.55
CA ASN A 110 1.75 6.27 19.96
C ASN A 110 3.05 6.28 20.77
N LEU A 111 3.09 7.14 21.78
CA LEU A 111 4.14 7.19 22.80
C LEU A 111 4.01 5.95 23.70
#